data_AF-A0A345PLQ9-F1
#
_entry.id   AF-A0A345PLQ9-F1
#
_cell.length_a   1.000
_cell.length_b   1.000
_cell.length_c   1.000
_cell.angle_alpha   90.00
_cell.angle_beta   90.00
_cell.angle_gamma   90.00
#
_symmetry.space_group_name_H-M   'P 1'
#
loop_
_entity.id
_entity.type
_entity.pdbx_description
1 polymer ?
#
loop_
_entity_poly.entity_id
_entity_poly.type
_entity_poly.pdbx_seq_one_letter_code
_entity_poly.pdbx_strand_id
1 'polypeptide(L)'
;MKVKKARGSLSEFNYQTPGYITRDDIKSKFLNYYSVNVNINPSINIPDPGMYYISLKIGDSWHAAIASVTEPISLIEHENRRIRAYITNLSREINDEKVLISWPNFPESKSNQMNQNELGKVVSL
;
A
#
# COMPACT_ATOMS: atom_id res chain seq x y z
N MET A 1 -26.04 6.85 38.62
CA MET A 1 -25.50 5.87 37.64
C MET A 1 -24.83 6.66 36.51
N LYS A 2 -23.49 6.71 36.44
CA LYS A 2 -22.76 7.46 35.40
C LYS A 2 -22.58 6.55 34.19
N VAL A 3 -23.21 6.90 33.07
CA VAL A 3 -23.09 6.17 31.80
C VAL A 3 -21.65 6.35 31.32
N LYS A 4 -20.88 5.25 31.24
CA LYS A 4 -19.56 5.26 30.60
C LYS A 4 -19.79 5.59 29.13
N LYS A 5 -19.28 6.76 28.70
CA LYS A 5 -19.16 7.12 27.30
C LYS A 5 -18.29 6.06 26.64
N ALA A 6 -18.90 5.17 25.86
CA ALA A 6 -18.18 4.23 25.02
C ALA A 6 -17.26 5.05 24.10
N ARG A 7 -15.96 4.94 24.30
CA ARG A 7 -14.94 5.56 23.45
C ARG A 7 -14.75 4.68 22.21
N GLY A 8 -15.84 4.40 21.50
CA GLY A 8 -15.79 3.82 20.17
C GLY A 8 -15.48 4.95 19.21
N SER A 9 -14.21 5.16 18.87
CA SER A 9 -13.88 6.02 17.75
C SER A 9 -14.35 5.31 16.48
N LEU A 10 -15.30 5.92 15.78
CA LEU A 10 -15.68 5.53 14.42
C LEU A 10 -14.42 5.53 13.52
N SER A 11 -13.82 4.35 13.29
CA SER A 11 -12.85 4.11 12.22
C SER A 11 -12.81 2.62 11.81
N GLU A 12 -13.93 1.92 11.93
CA GLU A 12 -13.95 0.46 12.13
C GLU A 12 -13.83 -0.41 10.86
N PHE A 13 -13.66 0.16 9.67
CA PHE A 13 -13.42 -0.64 8.46
C PHE A 13 -12.29 -0.05 7.62
N ASN A 14 -11.06 -0.48 7.91
CA ASN A 14 -9.97 -0.30 6.96
C ASN A 14 -10.31 -1.06 5.67
N TYR A 15 -10.19 -0.39 4.52
CA TYR A 15 -10.33 -1.03 3.22
C TYR A 15 -9.28 -2.13 3.07
N GLN A 16 -9.68 -3.33 2.65
CA GLN A 16 -8.80 -4.48 2.52
C GLN A 16 -8.79 -5.03 1.09
N THR A 17 -7.60 -5.35 0.59
CA THR A 17 -7.43 -5.93 -0.75
C THR A 17 -6.67 -7.25 -0.69
N PRO A 18 -7.23 -8.35 -1.24
CA PRO A 18 -6.52 -9.62 -1.32
C PRO A 18 -5.44 -9.60 -2.39
N GLY A 19 -4.35 -10.31 -2.13
CA GLY A 19 -3.23 -10.46 -3.06
C GLY A 19 -2.47 -11.75 -2.87
N TYR A 20 -1.36 -11.88 -3.60
CA TYR A 20 -0.42 -12.98 -3.42
C TYR A 20 1.04 -12.54 -3.62
N ILE A 21 1.96 -13.28 -3.00
CA ILE A 21 3.41 -13.06 -3.08
C ILE A 21 4.06 -14.41 -3.35
N THR A 22 4.79 -14.52 -4.45
CA THR A 22 5.61 -15.68 -4.80
C THR A 22 7.05 -15.47 -4.35
N ARG A 23 7.87 -16.53 -4.41
CA ARG A 23 9.31 -16.41 -4.11
C ARG A 23 10.01 -15.39 -5.03
N ASP A 24 9.62 -15.34 -6.30
CA ASP A 24 10.24 -14.45 -7.31
C ASP A 24 9.87 -12.97 -7.12
N ASP A 25 8.84 -12.71 -6.31
CA ASP A 25 8.44 -11.37 -5.93
C ASP A 25 9.36 -10.74 -4.87
N ILE A 26 10.17 -11.53 -4.19
CA ILE A 26 11.14 -11.04 -3.21
C ILE A 26 12.25 -10.28 -3.94
N LYS A 27 12.38 -8.98 -3.66
CA LYS A 27 13.40 -8.12 -4.27
C LYS A 27 14.59 -7.88 -3.35
N SER A 28 14.39 -7.93 -2.04
CA SER A 28 15.47 -7.90 -1.06
C SER A 28 15.04 -8.56 0.24
N LYS A 29 15.98 -9.25 0.91
CA LYS A 29 15.81 -9.90 2.21
C LYS A 29 17.02 -9.56 3.09
N PHE A 30 16.78 -8.90 4.22
CA PHE A 30 17.76 -8.62 5.27
C PHE A 30 17.20 -9.13 6.61
N LEU A 31 18.04 -9.15 7.66
CA LEU A 31 17.75 -9.80 8.94
C LEU A 31 16.35 -9.50 9.51
N ASN A 32 15.83 -8.26 9.35
CA ASN A 32 14.50 -7.86 9.83
C ASN A 32 13.67 -7.12 8.77
N TYR A 33 13.99 -7.30 7.49
CA TYR A 33 13.38 -6.52 6.41
C TYR A 33 13.20 -7.33 5.14
N TYR A 34 12.01 -7.22 4.57
CA TYR A 34 11.68 -7.76 3.26
C TYR A 34 11.17 -6.64 2.35
N SER A 35 11.63 -6.62 1.11
CA SER A 35 10.92 -5.88 0.05
C SER A 35 10.36 -6.87 -0.95
N VAL A 36 9.05 -6.81 -1.18
CA VAL A 36 8.31 -7.77 -2.00
C VAL A 36 7.35 -7.04 -2.92
N ASN A 37 7.20 -7.55 -4.14
CA ASN A 37 6.06 -7.18 -4.96
C ASN A 37 4.81 -7.92 -4.45
N VAL A 38 3.68 -7.22 -4.33
CA VAL A 38 2.39 -7.85 -4.03
C VAL A 38 1.56 -7.83 -5.29
N ASN A 39 1.17 -9.01 -5.76
CA ASN A 39 0.32 -9.15 -6.93
C ASN A 39 -1.15 -9.04 -6.51
N ILE A 40 -1.90 -8.21 -7.21
CA ILE A 40 -3.33 -7.97 -6.98
C ILE A 40 -4.09 -8.24 -8.27
N ASN A 41 -5.33 -8.71 -8.15
CA ASN A 41 -6.20 -8.84 -9.31
C ASN A 41 -6.44 -7.44 -9.94
N PRO A 42 -6.26 -7.26 -11.25
CA PRO A 42 -6.40 -5.97 -11.94
C PRO A 42 -7.75 -5.26 -11.70
N SER A 43 -8.82 -6.03 -11.47
CA SER A 43 -10.17 -5.51 -11.25
C SER A 43 -10.39 -4.96 -9.85
N ILE A 44 -9.44 -5.15 -8.92
CA ILE A 44 -9.53 -4.63 -7.56
C ILE A 44 -9.02 -3.18 -7.55
N ASN A 45 -9.86 -2.27 -7.10
CA ASN A 45 -9.45 -0.89 -6.91
C ASN A 45 -8.40 -0.79 -5.80
N ILE A 46 -7.31 -0.07 -6.03
CA ILE A 46 -6.28 0.19 -5.03
C ILE A 46 -6.04 1.70 -4.92
N PRO A 47 -5.46 2.19 -3.82
CA PRO A 47 -5.16 3.62 -3.68
C PRO A 47 -4.34 4.16 -4.86
N ASP A 48 -4.40 5.47 -5.06
CA ASP A 48 -3.61 6.16 -6.07
C ASP A 48 -2.10 6.02 -5.82
N PRO A 49 -1.25 6.28 -6.83
CA PRO A 49 0.19 6.23 -6.66
C PRO A 49 0.68 7.02 -5.44
N GLY A 50 1.55 6.43 -4.62
CA GLY A 50 1.98 7.02 -3.36
C GLY A 50 2.58 6.01 -2.38
N MET A 51 2.84 6.49 -1.17
CA MET A 51 3.40 5.70 -0.06
C MET A 51 2.38 5.59 1.07
N TYR A 52 2.14 4.37 1.55
CA TYR A 52 1.09 4.08 2.53
C TYR A 52 1.63 3.24 3.68
N TYR A 53 1.33 3.63 4.92
CA TYR A 53 1.49 2.75 6.08
C TYR A 53 0.34 1.74 6.08
N ILE A 54 0.67 0.46 5.93
CA ILE A 54 -0.32 -0.62 5.81
C ILE A 54 -0.09 -1.67 6.89
N SER A 55 -1.13 -2.46 7.15
CA SER A 55 -0.98 -3.77 7.80
C SER A 55 -1.10 -4.85 6.73
N LEU A 56 -0.13 -5.76 6.66
CA LEU A 56 -0.11 -6.85 5.69
C LEU A 56 -0.28 -8.19 6.42
N LYS A 57 -1.34 -8.91 6.10
CA LYS A 57 -1.54 -10.27 6.63
C LYS A 57 -0.77 -11.27 5.79
N ILE A 58 0.10 -12.06 6.42
CA ILE A 58 0.85 -13.16 5.81
C ILE A 58 0.64 -14.40 6.68
N GLY A 59 0.08 -15.46 6.10
CA GLY A 59 -0.48 -16.57 6.89
C GLY A 59 -1.53 -16.04 7.88
N ASP A 60 -1.32 -16.30 9.17
CA ASP A 60 -2.25 -15.90 10.24
C ASP A 60 -1.87 -14.60 10.97
N SER A 61 -0.74 -13.99 10.60
CA SER A 61 -0.17 -12.84 11.32
C SER A 61 -0.26 -11.55 10.52
N TRP A 62 -0.52 -10.44 11.23
CA TRP A 62 -0.45 -9.09 10.68
C TRP A 62 0.93 -8.48 10.91
N HIS A 63 1.50 -7.91 9.84
CA HIS A 63 2.81 -7.27 9.85
C HIS A 63 2.68 -5.80 9.45
N ALA A 64 3.38 -4.93 10.17
CA ALA A 64 3.51 -3.53 9.77
C ALA A 64 4.39 -3.43 8.53
N ALA A 65 3.93 -2.69 7.52
CA ALA A 65 4.66 -2.48 6.30
C ALA A 65 4.40 -1.08 5.71
N ILE A 66 5.28 -0.66 4.81
CA ILE A 66 5.05 0.48 3.94
C ILE A 66 4.78 -0.06 2.53
N ALA A 67 3.68 0.35 1.91
CA ALA A 67 3.38 0.05 0.52
C ALA A 67 3.69 1.25 -0.38
N SER A 68 4.50 1.01 -1.40
CA SER A 68 4.62 1.91 -2.54
C SER A 68 3.67 1.44 -3.65
N VAL A 69 2.73 2.30 -4.02
CA VAL A 69 1.87 2.10 -5.19
C VAL A 69 2.43 2.93 -6.33
N THR A 70 2.73 2.31 -7.47
CA THR A 70 3.27 3.00 -8.65
C THR A 70 2.47 2.69 -9.89
N GLU A 71 2.22 3.71 -10.70
CA GLU A 71 1.79 3.53 -12.07
C GLU A 71 3.02 3.28 -12.96
N PRO A 72 3.01 2.19 -13.74
CA PRO A 72 4.08 1.94 -14.70
C PRO A 72 4.05 3.01 -15.80
N ILE A 73 5.21 3.60 -16.07
CA ILE A 73 5.40 4.52 -17.19
C ILE A 73 5.68 3.66 -18.42
N SER A 74 4.65 3.06 -19.02
CA SER A 74 4.81 2.30 -20.27
C SER A 74 3.91 2.83 -21.38
N LEU A 75 4.48 2.94 -22.58
CA LEU A 75 3.77 3.09 -23.87
C LEU A 75 3.11 1.77 -24.32
N ILE A 76 3.36 0.69 -23.59
CA ILE A 76 2.74 -0.62 -23.80
C ILE A 76 1.53 -0.66 -22.85
N GLU A 77 0.34 -0.64 -23.44
CA GLU A 77 -0.92 -0.82 -22.73
C GLU A 77 -0.88 -2.16 -21.97
N HIS A 78 -1.50 -2.23 -20.79
CA HIS A 78 -1.70 -3.43 -19.95
C HIS A 78 -0.78 -3.66 -18.74
N GLU A 79 0.10 -2.74 -18.36
CA GLU A 79 0.72 -2.86 -17.03
C GLU A 79 -0.21 -2.31 -15.93
N ASN A 80 -0.66 -3.19 -15.04
CA ASN A 80 -1.44 -2.79 -13.86
C ASN A 80 -0.57 -2.02 -12.86
N ARG A 81 -1.21 -1.20 -12.01
CA ARG A 81 -0.54 -0.55 -10.87
C ARG A 81 0.25 -1.59 -10.06
N ARG A 82 1.52 -1.29 -9.77
CA ARG A 82 2.43 -2.18 -9.03
C ARG A 82 2.44 -1.80 -7.56
N ILE A 83 2.38 -2.80 -6.68
CA ILE A 83 2.53 -2.61 -5.23
C ILE A 83 3.83 -3.24 -4.77
N ARG A 84 4.67 -2.46 -4.11
CA ARG A 84 5.85 -2.94 -3.40
C ARG A 84 5.66 -2.74 -1.91
N ALA A 85 5.67 -3.83 -1.15
CA ALA A 85 5.59 -3.79 0.30
C ALA A 85 6.99 -3.91 0.93
N TYR A 86 7.25 -3.07 1.90
CA TYR A 86 8.45 -3.04 2.73
C TYR A 86 8.07 -3.49 4.14
N ILE A 87 8.34 -4.75 4.45
CA ILE A 87 7.84 -5.43 5.65
C ILE A 87 8.96 -5.46 6.69
N THR A 88 8.65 -5.05 7.91
CA THR A 88 9.60 -5.08 9.04
C THR A 88 9.30 -6.23 9.99
N ASN A 89 10.34 -6.76 10.64
CA ASN A 89 10.24 -7.80 11.67
C ASN A 89 9.54 -9.08 11.21
N LEU A 90 9.71 -9.45 9.94
CA LEU A 90 9.23 -10.73 9.43
C LEU A 90 10.26 -11.81 9.74
N SER A 91 9.97 -12.66 10.73
CA SER A 91 10.84 -13.75 11.16
C SER A 91 10.66 -15.05 10.36
N ARG A 92 9.66 -15.11 9.48
CA ARG A 92 9.36 -16.26 8.63
C ARG A 92 9.77 -16.01 7.19
N GLU A 93 10.04 -17.09 6.47
CA GLU A 93 10.16 -17.02 5.02
C GLU A 93 8.80 -16.80 4.36
N ILE A 94 8.82 -16.10 3.22
CA ILE A 94 7.68 -15.94 2.33
C ILE A 94 7.84 -16.99 1.24
N ASN A 95 6.88 -17.91 1.15
CA ASN A 95 6.83 -18.94 0.12
C ASN A 95 5.39 -19.04 -0.38
N ASP A 96 5.10 -18.48 -1.55
CA ASP A 96 3.79 -18.56 -2.23
C ASP A 96 2.60 -18.25 -1.31
N GLU A 97 2.61 -17.05 -0.76
CA GLU A 97 1.65 -16.61 0.26
C GLU A 97 0.44 -15.93 -0.36
N LYS A 98 -0.76 -16.30 0.08
CA LYS A 98 -1.95 -15.45 -0.06
C LYS A 98 -1.89 -14.39 1.04
N VAL A 99 -2.09 -13.14 0.67
CA VAL A 99 -1.98 -12.00 1.58
C VAL A 99 -3.23 -11.14 1.58
N LEU A 100 -3.39 -10.36 2.64
CA LEU A 100 -4.42 -9.34 2.75
C LEU A 100 -3.78 -8.02 3.14
N ILE A 101 -3.94 -7.00 2.31
CA ILE A 101 -3.47 -5.65 2.62
C ILE A 101 -4.61 -4.91 3.30
N SER A 102 -4.37 -4.34 4.48
CA SER A 102 -5.25 -3.38 5.13
C SER A 102 -4.68 -1.99 4.93
N TRP A 103 -5.39 -1.18 4.16
CA TRP A 103 -5.04 0.20 3.85
C TRP A 103 -5.47 1.14 4.98
N PRO A 104 -4.79 2.27 5.19
CA PRO A 104 -5.29 3.31 6.09
C PRO A 104 -6.63 3.85 5.53
N ASN A 105 -7.53 4.27 6.41
CA ASN A 105 -8.81 4.85 6.00
C ASN A 105 -8.58 5.93 4.93
N PHE A 106 -9.24 5.77 3.78
CA PHE A 106 -9.16 6.70 2.66
C PHE A 106 -9.45 8.13 3.16
N PRO A 107 -8.52 9.09 3.05
CA PRO A 107 -8.98 10.44 2.85
C PRO A 107 -9.67 10.45 1.48
N GLU A 108 -10.94 10.89 1.43
CA GLU A 108 -11.60 11.19 0.15
C GLU A 108 -10.61 11.95 -0.74
N SER A 109 -10.47 11.49 -1.99
CA SER A 109 -9.53 12.08 -2.93
C SER A 109 -9.87 13.56 -3.12
N LYS A 110 -9.07 14.44 -2.52
CA LYS A 110 -8.94 15.79 -3.07
C LYS A 110 -8.06 15.63 -4.29
N SER A 111 -8.67 15.74 -5.47
CA SER A 111 -7.94 15.78 -6.72
C SER A 111 -6.81 16.79 -6.60
N ASN A 112 -5.58 16.35 -6.91
CA ASN A 112 -4.43 17.24 -7.02
C ASN A 112 -4.61 18.12 -8.27
N GLN A 113 -5.40 19.18 -8.17
CA GLN A 113 -5.21 20.35 -9.02
C GLN A 113 -3.98 21.08 -8.51
N MET A 114 -2.79 20.55 -8.82
CA MET A 114 -1.56 21.33 -8.71
C MET A 114 -1.65 22.46 -9.75
N ASN A 115 -1.72 23.69 -9.24
CA ASN A 115 -1.69 24.92 -10.03
C ASN A 115 -0.52 24.91 -11.01
N GLN A 116 -0.81 24.99 -12.31
CA GLN A 116 0.18 25.16 -13.38
C GLN A 116 0.92 26.51 -13.34
N ASN A 117 0.79 27.31 -12.26
CA ASN A 117 1.30 28.67 -12.18
C ASN A 117 2.71 28.80 -11.56
N GLU A 118 3.28 27.73 -11.00
CA GLU A 118 4.60 27.81 -10.31
C GLU A 118 5.79 27.45 -11.24
N LEU A 119 5.55 26.83 -12.40
CA LEU A 119 6.62 26.53 -13.38
C LEU A 119 7.01 27.75 -14.22
N GLY A 120 6.17 28.79 -14.27
CA GLY A 120 6.44 30.01 -15.06
C GLY A 120 7.36 31.03 -14.39
N LYS A 121 7.71 30.88 -13.11
CA LYS A 121 8.53 31.85 -12.37
C LYS A 121 10.03 31.55 -12.36
N VAL A 122 10.44 30.34 -12.75
CA VAL A 122 11.85 29.91 -12.62
C VAL A 122 12.66 30.16 -13.90
N VAL A 123 12.05 30.66 -14.99
CA VAL A 123 12.73 30.90 -16.27
C VAL A 123 12.86 32.41 -16.59
N SER A 124 13.00 33.25 -15.57
CA SER A 124 13.32 34.67 -15.77
C SER A 124 14.30 35.16 -14.71
N LEU A 125 15.57 34.81 -14.91
CA LEU A 125 16.74 35.51 -14.38
C LEU A 125 17.78 35.60 -15.51
#